data_AF-A0A946FL87-F1
#
_entry.id   AF-A0A946FL87-F1
#
_cell.length_a   1.000
_cell.length_b   1.000
_cell.length_c   1.000
_cell.angle_alpha   90.00
_cell.angle_beta   90.00
_cell.angle_gamma   90.00
#
_symmetry.space_group_name_H-M   'P 1'
#
loop_
_entity.id
_entity.type
_entity.pdbx_description
1 polymer ?
#
loop_
_entity_poly.entity_id
_entity_poly.type
_entity_poly.pdbx_seq_one_letter_code
_entity_poly.pdbx_strand_id
1 'polypeptide(L)' 'MSRLKNLNNKLMICSGPGCKAWGSEKVLSLVRDSIGGDRNFQPCTMDCVNNCGGGVSIGMSNSGKIVKLR' A
#
# COMPACT_ATOMS: atom_id res chain seq x y z
N MET A 1 11.81 -26.96 5.51
CA MET A 1 10.81 -25.87 5.41
C MET A 1 10.88 -25.26 4.01
N SER A 2 10.26 -25.92 3.05
CA SER A 2 10.33 -25.57 1.63
C SER A 2 8.91 -25.36 1.12
N ARG A 3 8.62 -24.09 0.78
CA ARG A 3 7.49 -23.53 0.00
C ARG A 3 6.93 -22.31 0.71
N LEU A 4 7.39 -21.13 0.28
CA LEU A 4 6.66 -19.86 0.19
C LEU A 4 7.60 -18.74 -0.33
N LYS A 5 8.40 -19.03 -1.36
CA LYS A 5 9.07 -17.99 -2.17
C LYS A 5 8.11 -17.52 -3.27
N ASN A 6 6.92 -17.07 -2.87
CA ASN A 6 5.99 -16.35 -3.71
C ASN A 6 5.65 -15.04 -3.00
N LEU A 7 6.70 -14.24 -2.76
CA LEU A 7 6.59 -12.91 -2.18
C LEU A 7 6.08 -11.98 -3.28
N ASN A 8 4.77 -12.02 -3.53
CA ASN A 8 4.10 -10.86 -4.12
C ASN A 8 4.33 -9.70 -3.13
N ASN A 9 5.33 -8.84 -3.37
CA ASN A 9 5.59 -7.68 -2.54
C ASN A 9 4.45 -6.69 -2.79
N LYS A 10 3.33 -6.90 -2.10
CA LYS A 10 2.15 -6.06 -2.26
C LYS A 10 2.37 -4.78 -1.47
N LEU A 11 2.29 -3.67 -2.18
CA LEU A 11 2.22 -2.33 -1.61
C LEU A 11 0.74 -2.02 -1.44
N MET A 12 0.29 -2.07 -0.19
CA MET A 12 -1.12 -1.97 0.18
C MET A 12 -1.42 -0.54 0.62
N ILE A 13 -2.35 0.14 -0.01
CA ILE A 13 -2.71 1.53 0.33
C ILE A 13 -4.08 1.53 1.00
N CYS A 14 -4.20 2.14 2.20
CA CYS A 14 -5.47 2.28 2.92
C CYS A 14 -6.47 3.05 2.04
N SER A 15 -7.61 2.43 1.74
CA SER A 15 -8.72 3.06 1.00
C SER A 15 -9.88 3.49 1.91
N GLY A 16 -9.63 3.57 3.22
CA GLY A 16 -10.60 4.08 4.20
C GLY A 16 -10.94 5.56 3.99
N PRO A 17 -12.08 6.04 4.54
CA PRO A 17 -12.55 7.41 4.33
C PRO A 17 -11.53 8.47 4.76
N GLY A 18 -10.81 8.24 5.85
CA GLY A 18 -9.71 9.13 6.29
C GLY A 18 -8.58 9.21 5.26
N CYS A 19 -8.11 8.07 4.72
CA CYS A 19 -7.07 8.08 3.69
C CYS A 19 -7.56 8.69 2.36
N LYS A 20 -8.82 8.45 1.99
CA LYS A 20 -9.44 9.06 0.80
C LYS A 20 -9.49 10.58 0.89
N ALA A 21 -9.86 11.13 2.05
CA ALA A 21 -9.83 12.58 2.29
C ALA A 21 -8.42 13.17 2.12
N TRP A 22 -7.38 12.36 2.31
CA TRP A 22 -5.96 12.70 2.10
C TRP A 22 -5.42 12.27 0.72
N GLY A 23 -6.28 11.86 -0.21
CA GLY A 23 -5.90 11.59 -1.59
C GLY A 23 -5.23 10.23 -1.82
N SER A 24 -5.58 9.19 -1.06
CA SER A 24 -5.02 7.84 -1.22
C SER A 24 -5.11 7.25 -2.64
N GLU A 25 -6.12 7.65 -3.42
CA GLU A 25 -6.27 7.23 -4.82
C GLU A 25 -5.19 7.85 -5.72
N LYS A 26 -4.83 9.11 -5.48
CA LYS A 26 -3.70 9.76 -6.16
C LYS A 26 -2.39 9.09 -5.79
N VAL A 27 -2.21 8.76 -4.50
CA VAL A 27 -1.03 8.01 -4.04
C VAL A 27 -0.94 6.65 -4.73
N LEU A 28 -2.06 5.93 -4.88
CA LEU A 28 -2.09 4.66 -5.62
C LEU A 28 -1.66 4.83 -7.08
N SER A 29 -2.13 5.87 -7.76
CA SER A 29 -1.70 6.18 -9.13
C SER A 29 -0.20 6.44 -9.18
N LEU A 30 0.31 7.32 -8.32
CA LEU A 30 1.73 7.67 -8.27
C LEU A 30 2.62 6.46 -7.98
N VAL A 31 2.18 5.58 -7.08
CA VAL A 31 2.91 4.34 -6.77
C VAL A 31 2.94 3.43 -7.99
N ARG A 32 1.82 3.28 -8.72
CA ARG A 32 1.75 2.49 -9.97
C ARG A 32 2.64 3.05 -11.07
N ASP A 33 2.67 4.37 -11.23
CA ASP A 33 3.52 5.03 -12.21
C ASP A 33 5.00 4.89 -11.85
N SER A 34 5.34 5.02 -10.55
CA SER A 34 6.72 4.96 -10.06
C SER A 34 7.36 3.57 -10.19
N ILE A 35 6.59 2.51 -10.02
CA ILE A 35 7.12 1.14 -10.17
C ILE A 35 7.28 0.72 -11.63
N GLY A 36 6.77 1.49 -12.60
CA GLY A 36 7.07 1.30 -14.02
C GLY A 36 6.81 -0.11 -14.58
N GLY A 37 5.88 -0.87 -13.99
CA GLY A 37 5.59 -2.25 -14.39
C GLY A 37 6.52 -3.32 -13.78
N ASP A 38 7.31 -2.99 -12.75
CA ASP A 38 8.05 -3.97 -11.96
C ASP A 38 7.09 -4.99 -11.35
N ARG A 39 7.14 -6.22 -11.88
CA ARG A 39 6.27 -7.32 -11.47
C ARG A 39 6.56 -7.83 -10.05
N ASN A 40 7.68 -7.42 -9.45
CA ASN A 40 8.01 -7.76 -8.07
C ASN A 40 7.14 -6.98 -7.08
N PHE A 41 6.64 -5.80 -7.45
CA PHE A 41 5.79 -4.97 -6.60
C PHE A 41 4.39 -4.82 -7.20
N GLN A 42 3.38 -5.20 -6.42
CA GLN A 42 1.99 -5.07 -6.85
C GLN A 42 1.26 -4.07 -5.95
N PRO A 43 0.93 -2.86 -6.45
CA PRO A 43 0.13 -1.91 -5.71
C PRO A 43 -1.31 -2.38 -5.66
N CYS A 44 -1.86 -2.48 -4.46
CA CYS A 44 -3.27 -2.79 -4.25
C CYS A 44 -3.84 -1.90 -3.15
N THR A 45 -5.16 -1.78 -3.13
CA THR A 45 -5.86 -1.14 -2.02
C THR A 45 -6.10 -2.15 -0.91
N MET A 46 -6.15 -1.68 0.33
CA MET A 46 -6.59 -2.46 1.47
C MET A 46 -7.62 -1.68 2.28
N ASP A 47 -8.45 -2.42 3.00
CA ASP A 47 -9.42 -1.82 3.91
C ASP A 47 -8.75 -0.96 4.99
N CYS A 48 -9.53 -0.04 5.55
CA CYS A 48 -9.04 0.89 6.55
C CYS A 48 -8.45 0.14 7.76
N VAL A 49 -7.17 0.37 8.04
CA VAL A 49 -6.48 -0.24 9.19
C VAL A 49 -6.76 0.46 10.52
N ASN A 50 -7.84 1.25 10.61
CA ASN A 50 -8.21 2.10 11.76
C ASN A 50 -7.09 3.03 12.27
N ASN A 51 -6.02 3.21 11.49
CA ASN A 51 -4.85 3.99 11.85
C ASN A 51 -4.60 5.14 10.84
N CYS A 52 -5.61 5.46 10.03
CA CYS A 52 -5.55 6.42 8.93
C CYS A 52 -5.69 7.89 9.43
N GLY A 53 -5.41 8.14 10.72
CA GLY A 53 -5.49 9.45 11.40
C GLY A 53 -4.51 10.49 10.84
N GLY A 54 -5.01 11.32 9.92
CA GLY A 54 -4.34 12.50 9.36
C GLY A 54 -3.27 12.18 8.33
N GLY A 55 -3.54 11.28 7.36
CA GLY A 55 -2.62 10.96 6.27
C GLY A 55 -2.99 9.67 5.52
N VAL A 56 -2.19 9.32 4.52
CA VAL A 56 -2.34 8.07 3.74
C VAL A 56 -1.44 6.98 4.32
N SER A 57 -2.03 5.88 4.77
CA SER A 57 -1.29 4.71 5.26
C SER A 57 -0.97 3.74 4.11
N ILE A 58 0.30 3.32 4.03
CA ILE A 58 0.83 2.37 3.05
C ILE A 58 1.50 1.23 3.80
N GLY A 59 1.08 -0.01 3.55
CA GLY A 59 1.66 -1.23 4.11
C GLY A 59 2.45 -2.04 3.08
N MET A 60 3.45 -2.80 3.54
CA MET A 60 4.10 -3.84 2.74
C MET A 60 3.77 -5.22 3.30
N SER A 61 3.22 -6.10 2.45
CA SER A 61 2.75 -7.43 2.87
C SER A 61 3.86 -8.33 3.44
N ASN A 62 5.10 -8.16 2.99
CA ASN A 62 6.22 -9.01 3.40
C ASN A 62 6.92 -8.56 4.70
N SER A 63 6.78 -7.29 5.08
CA SER A 63 7.56 -6.70 6.17
C SER A 63 6.70 -6.34 7.37
N GLY A 64 5.37 -6.34 7.22
CA GLY A 64 4.44 -5.84 8.25
C GLY A 64 4.62 -4.36 8.58
N LYS A 65 5.43 -3.63 7.79
CA LYS A 65 5.71 -2.21 8.01
C LYS A 65 4.59 -1.38 7.41
N ILE A 66 4.19 -0.35 8.14
CA ILE A 66 3.23 0.66 7.71
C ILE A 66 3.94 2.02 7.71
N VAL A 67 3.93 2.68 6.57
CA VAL A 67 4.40 4.07 6.38
C VAL A 67 3.18 4.97 6.25
N LYS A 68 3.23 6.17 6.83
CA LYS A 68 2.18 7.17 6.70
C LYS A 68 2.71 8.38 5.95
N LEU A 69 2.05 8.75 4.86
CA LEU A 69 2.28 9.98 4.12
C LEU A 69 1.38 11.08 4.68
N ARG A 70 1.94 12.27 4.93
CA ARG A 70 1.25 13.47 5.40
C ARG A 70 1.64 14.65 4.53
#